data_AF-A0A355DAI2-F1
#
_entry.id   AF-A0A355DAI2-F1
#
_cell.length_a   1.000
_cell.length_b   1.000
_cell.length_c   1.000
_cell.angle_alpha   90.00
_cell.angle_beta   90.00
_cell.angle_gamma   90.00
#
_symmetry.space_group_name_H-M   'P 1'
#
loop_
_entity.id
_entity.type
_entity.pdbx_description
1 polymer ?
#
loop_
_entity_poly.entity_id
_entity_poly.type
_entity_poly.pdbx_seq_one_letter_code
_entity_poly.pdbx_strand_id
1 'polypeptide(L)'
;MSEAKKYVMTYEGIKKLEDELEYLKTVKRKEITEKIKVALGYGDLSENSEYDEAKNEQAFVEGRIIQLENMLRNASVVDESEIPKDMVSIGTSVKVFDYEFDEEIEF
;
A
#
# COMPACT_ATOMS: atom_id res chain seq x y z
N MET A 1 -14.27 -13.16 19.22
CA MET A 1 -12.88 -13.34 18.74
C MET A 1 -12.88 -12.94 17.27
N SER A 2 -12.51 -11.70 16.97
CA SER A 2 -12.46 -11.20 15.59
C SER A 2 -11.29 -11.90 14.87
N GLU A 3 -11.59 -12.69 13.85
CA GLU A 3 -10.59 -13.32 12.99
C GLU A 3 -9.67 -12.24 12.42
N ALA A 4 -8.41 -12.24 12.82
CA ALA A 4 -7.40 -11.41 12.17
C ALA A 4 -7.33 -11.86 10.71
N LYS A 5 -7.71 -10.97 9.77
CA LYS A 5 -7.51 -11.19 8.34
C LYS A 5 -6.03 -11.48 8.12
N LYS A 6 -5.70 -12.74 7.83
CA LYS A 6 -4.35 -13.17 7.49
C LYS A 6 -4.09 -12.78 6.05
N TYR A 7 -3.15 -11.86 5.83
CA TYR A 7 -2.80 -11.43 4.48
C TYR A 7 -1.65 -12.29 3.98
N VAL A 8 -1.90 -13.14 2.98
CA VAL A 8 -0.85 -13.88 2.30
C VAL A 8 -0.24 -12.96 1.25
N MET A 9 1.08 -12.75 1.31
CA MET A 9 1.80 -11.88 0.39
C MET A 9 3.20 -12.42 0.15
N THR A 10 3.70 -12.18 -1.07
CA THR A 10 5.07 -12.53 -1.47
C THR A 10 6.06 -11.55 -0.85
N TYR A 11 7.35 -11.93 -0.82
CA TYR A 11 8.41 -11.06 -0.29
C TYR A 11 8.47 -9.70 -1.01
N GLU A 12 8.31 -9.69 -2.34
CA GLU A 12 8.25 -8.46 -3.13
C GLU A 12 7.03 -7.59 -2.79
N GLY A 13 5.87 -8.22 -2.55
CA GLY A 13 4.66 -7.51 -2.14
C GLY A 13 4.82 -6.82 -0.79
N ILE A 14 5.44 -7.49 0.18
CA ILE A 14 5.75 -6.93 1.50
C ILE A 14 6.70 -5.74 1.35
N LYS A 15 7.79 -5.91 0.60
CA LYS A 15 8.77 -4.85 0.39
C LYS A 15 8.16 -3.59 -0.23
N LYS A 16 7.28 -3.73 -1.24
CA LYS A 16 6.57 -2.60 -1.83
C LYS A 16 5.69 -1.86 -0.82
N LEU A 17 5.01 -2.60 0.07
CA LEU A 17 4.17 -2.00 1.11
C LEU A 17 5.01 -1.32 2.21
N GLU A 18 6.19 -1.86 2.52
CA GLU A 18 7.17 -1.22 3.42
C GLU A 18 7.73 0.06 2.83
N ASP A 19 8.12 0.05 1.55
CA ASP A 19 8.60 1.24 0.83
C ASP A 19 7.52 2.33 0.77
N GLU A 20 6.26 1.95 0.48
CA GLU A 20 5.11 2.86 0.51
C GLU A 20 4.92 3.45 1.92
N LEU A 21 4.96 2.61 2.95
CA LEU A 21 4.80 3.03 4.33
C LEU A 21 5.90 4.01 4.77
N GLU A 22 7.15 3.74 4.39
CA GLU A 22 8.29 4.60 4.68
C GLU A 22 8.13 5.96 4.00
N TYR A 23 7.78 5.97 2.71
CA TYR A 23 7.52 7.21 1.98
C TYR A 23 6.41 8.05 2.63
N LEU A 24 5.30 7.40 3.01
CA LEU A 24 4.18 8.09 3.67
C LEU A 24 4.58 8.71 5.01
N LYS A 25 5.36 7.99 5.82
CA LYS A 25 5.80 8.44 7.15
C LYS A 25 6.90 9.50 7.11
N THR A 26 7.80 9.45 6.13
CA THR A 26 9.00 10.29 6.10
C THR A 26 8.84 11.52 5.21
N VAL A 27 8.31 11.34 4.00
CA VAL A 27 8.15 12.40 3.00
C VAL A 27 6.78 13.03 3.15
N LYS A 28 5.72 12.26 2.89
CA LYS A 28 4.37 12.81 2.76
C LYS A 28 3.86 13.46 4.04
N ARG A 29 4.08 12.83 5.19
CA ARG A 29 3.71 13.40 6.50
C ARG A 29 4.38 14.75 6.78
N LYS A 30 5.65 14.93 6.36
CA LYS A 30 6.36 16.21 6.50
C LYS A 30 5.79 17.27 5.56
N GLU A 31 5.58 16.92 4.28
CA GLU A 31 4.98 17.84 3.30
C GLU A 31 3.62 18.37 3.78
N ILE A 32 2.75 17.49 4.28
CA ILE A 32 1.43 17.88 4.79
C ILE A 32 1.57 18.81 6.00
N THR A 33 2.52 18.52 6.89
CA THR A 33 2.80 19.37 8.06
C THR A 33 3.25 20.77 7.63
N GLU A 34 4.09 20.87 6.60
CA GLU A 34 4.53 22.13 6.03
C GLU A 34 3.39 22.88 5.35
N LYS A 35 2.55 22.20 4.57
CA LYS A 35 1.33 22.79 3.97
C LYS A 35 0.41 23.37 5.05
N ILE A 36 0.16 22.63 6.13
CA ILE A 36 -0.66 23.11 7.25
C ILE A 36 -0.03 24.35 7.89
N LYS A 37 1.29 24.36 8.11
CA LYS A 37 2.00 25.53 8.67
C LYS A 37 1.89 26.75 7.77
N VAL A 38 2.03 26.57 6.46
CA VAL A 38 1.90 27.64 5.48
C VAL A 38 0.47 28.17 5.48
N ALA A 39 -0.53 27.29 5.45
CA ALA A 39 -1.95 27.66 5.55
C ALA A 39 -2.26 28.45 6.84
N LEU A 40 -1.71 28.02 7.99
CA LEU A 40 -1.83 28.73 9.26
C LEU A 40 -1.21 30.13 9.27
N GLY A 41 -0.23 30.38 8.40
CA GLY A 41 0.43 31.69 8.27
C GLY A 41 -0.43 32.78 7.62
N TYR A 42 -1.52 32.42 6.93
CA TYR A 42 -2.38 33.39 6.23
C TYR A 42 -3.41 34.07 7.15
N GLY A 43 -3.50 33.69 8.43
CA GLY A 43 -4.22 34.43 9.47
C GLY A 43 -5.72 34.18 9.52
N ASP A 44 -6.45 34.39 8.41
CA ASP A 44 -7.87 34.07 8.36
C ASP A 44 -8.08 32.59 7.97
N LEU A 45 -8.41 31.78 8.97
CA LEU A 45 -8.62 30.34 8.82
C LEU A 45 -10.06 29.99 8.41
N SER A 46 -10.98 30.97 8.50
CA SER A 46 -12.41 30.70 8.28
C SER A 46 -12.79 30.55 6.81
N GLU A 47 -11.95 31.05 5.89
CA GLU A 47 -12.09 30.92 4.43
C GLU A 47 -10.94 30.13 3.79
N ASN A 48 -10.05 29.54 4.61
CA ASN A 48 -8.82 28.92 4.15
C ASN A 48 -9.04 27.50 3.66
N SER A 49 -9.41 27.38 2.38
CA SER A 49 -9.65 26.10 1.71
C SER A 49 -8.41 25.21 1.73
N GLU A 50 -7.21 25.79 1.70
CA GLU A 50 -5.93 25.09 1.73
C GLU A 50 -5.66 24.44 3.10
N TYR A 51 -6.11 25.05 4.20
CA TYR A 51 -6.01 24.46 5.54
C TYR A 51 -6.91 23.23 5.66
N ASP A 52 -8.16 23.35 5.22
CA ASP A 52 -9.11 22.24 5.24
C ASP A 52 -8.67 21.09 4.32
N GLU A 53 -8.17 21.41 3.12
CA GLU A 53 -7.59 20.42 2.20
C GLU A 53 -6.39 19.71 2.83
N ALA A 54 -5.44 20.46 3.42
CA ALA A 54 -4.27 19.87 4.05
C ALA A 54 -4.63 19.00 5.27
N LYS A 55 -5.68 19.37 6.02
CA LYS A 55 -6.22 18.55 7.12
C LYS A 55 -6.88 17.26 6.63
N ASN A 56 -7.61 17.32 5.52
CA ASN A 56 -8.16 16.13 4.90
C ASN A 56 -7.03 15.23 4.37
N GLU A 57 -6.04 15.78 3.66
CA GLU A 57 -4.87 15.05 3.18
C GLU A 57 -4.14 14.35 4.35
N GLN A 58 -3.99 15.05 5.48
CA GLN A 58 -3.45 14.47 6.71
C GLN A 58 -4.25 13.24 7.17
N ALA A 59 -5.57 13.36 7.25
CA ALA A 59 -6.44 12.26 7.70
C ALA A 59 -6.36 11.04 6.76
N PHE A 60 -6.34 11.26 5.44
CA PHE A 60 -6.19 10.20 4.45
C PHE A 60 -4.85 9.48 4.57
N VAL A 61 -3.75 10.23 4.67
CA VAL A 61 -2.40 9.64 4.80
C VAL A 61 -2.26 8.85 6.10
N GLU A 62 -2.73 9.38 7.23
CA GLU A 62 -2.70 8.64 8.50
C GLU A 62 -3.57 7.38 8.45
N GLY A 63 -4.74 7.45 7.82
CA GLY A 63 -5.59 6.29 7.57
C GLY A 63 -4.87 5.21 6.74
N ARG A 64 -4.18 5.61 5.66
CA ARG A 64 -3.40 4.70 4.82
C ARG A 64 -2.23 4.06 5.59
N ILE A 65 -1.51 4.84 6.39
CA ILE A 65 -0.41 4.35 7.24
C ILE A 65 -0.92 3.26 8.18
N ILE A 66 -2.05 3.50 8.87
CA ILE A 66 -2.65 2.50 9.78
C ILE A 66 -3.07 1.24 9.01
N GLN A 67 -3.63 1.39 7.82
CA GLN A 67 -3.99 0.24 6.97
C GLN A 67 -2.76 -0.59 6.59
N LEU A 68 -1.70 0.06 6.11
CA LEU A 68 -0.45 -0.59 5.71
C LEU A 68 0.23 -1.28 6.91
N GLU A 69 0.32 -0.60 8.05
CA GLU A 69 0.87 -1.20 9.28
C GLU A 69 0.06 -2.43 9.74
N ASN A 70 -1.26 -2.40 9.60
CA ASN A 70 -2.12 -3.54 9.90
C ASN A 70 -1.95 -4.68 8.89
N MET A 71 -1.80 -4.38 7.60
CA MET A 71 -1.55 -5.40 6.57
C MET A 71 -0.21 -6.07 6.81
N LEU A 72 0.86 -5.30 7.01
CA LEU A 72 2.21 -5.80 7.28
C LEU A 72 2.28 -6.60 8.58
N ARG A 73 1.60 -6.16 9.64
CA ARG A 73 1.55 -6.88 10.93
C ARG A 73 0.87 -8.25 10.82
N ASN A 74 -0.17 -8.35 9.99
CA ASN A 74 -0.92 -9.59 9.77
C ASN A 74 -0.49 -10.32 8.49
N ALA A 75 0.63 -9.91 7.90
CA ALA A 75 1.20 -10.52 6.72
C ALA A 75 1.84 -11.86 7.09
N SER A 76 1.50 -12.90 6.33
CA SER A 76 2.22 -14.17 6.32
C SER A 76 3.01 -14.21 5.03
N VAL A 77 4.33 -14.18 5.13
CA VAL A 77 5.21 -14.37 3.98
C VAL A 77 4.99 -15.79 3.47
N VAL A 78 4.59 -15.92 2.21
CA VAL A 78 4.62 -17.20 1.50
C VAL A 78 5.82 -17.17 0.59
N ASP A 79 6.71 -18.12 0.79
CA ASP A 79 7.84 -18.35 -0.10
C ASP A 79 7.30 -18.99 -1.38
N GLU A 80 7.55 -18.38 -2.54
CA GLU A 80 7.11 -18.91 -3.84
C GLU A 80 7.68 -20.31 -4.10
N SER A 81 8.78 -20.67 -3.41
CA SER A 81 9.37 -22.02 -3.46
C SER A 81 8.60 -23.08 -2.66
N GLU A 82 7.71 -22.68 -1.74
CA GLU A 82 6.80 -23.57 -1.00
C GLU A 82 5.45 -23.76 -1.70
N ILE A 83 5.18 -23.00 -2.77
CA ILE A 83 3.96 -23.16 -3.56
C ILE A 83 4.13 -24.40 -4.46
N PRO A 84 3.35 -25.49 -4.28
CA PRO A 84 3.40 -26.61 -5.19
C PRO A 84 3.06 -26.13 -6.60
N LYS A 85 4.00 -26.33 -7.55
CA LYS A 85 3.87 -25.90 -8.96
C LYS A 85 2.65 -26.46 -9.69
N ASP A 86 1.98 -27.46 -9.10
CA ASP A 86 0.77 -28.09 -9.63
C ASP A 86 -0.53 -27.41 -9.13
N MET A 87 -0.46 -26.34 -8.33
CA MET A 87 -1.64 -25.68 -7.78
C MET A 87 -1.55 -24.15 -7.92
N VAL A 88 -2.38 -23.57 -8.78
CA VAL A 88 -2.45 -22.12 -8.99
C VAL A 88 -2.98 -21.44 -7.72
N SER A 89 -2.15 -20.60 -7.11
CA SER A 89 -2.48 -19.86 -5.88
C SER A 89 -2.37 -18.35 -6.09
N ILE A 90 -3.02 -17.54 -5.24
CA ILE A 90 -2.95 -16.08 -5.30
C ILE A 90 -1.48 -15.62 -5.22
N GLY A 91 -1.02 -14.89 -6.24
CA GLY A 91 0.37 -14.42 -6.37
C GLY A 91 1.25 -15.28 -7.29
N THR A 92 0.73 -16.36 -7.88
CA THR A 92 1.48 -17.17 -8.86
C THR A 92 1.31 -16.57 -10.25
N SER A 93 2.41 -16.21 -10.91
CA SER A 93 2.40 -15.94 -12.35
C SER A 93 2.45 -17.26 -13.11
N VAL A 94 1.53 -17.45 -14.06
CA VAL A 94 1.43 -18.69 -14.84
C VAL A 94 1.77 -18.42 -16.29
N LYS A 95 2.64 -19.26 -16.86
CA LYS A 95 2.92 -19.28 -18.30
C LYS A 95 2.04 -20.33 -18.95
N VAL A 96 1.17 -19.88 -19.85
CA VAL A 96 0.30 -20.72 -20.66
C VAL A 96 0.89 -20.75 -22.07
N PHE A 97 1.12 -21.95 -22.59
CA PHE A 97 1.51 -22.16 -23.97
C PHE A 97 0.26 -22.46 -24.79
N ASP A 98 -0.06 -21.59 -25.74
CA ASP A 98 -1.15 -21.81 -26.69
C ASP A 98 -0.65 -22.62 -27.88
N TYR A 99 -1.07 -23.88 -27.97
CA TYR A 99 -0.66 -24.80 -29.04
C TYR A 99 -1.34 -24.52 -30.39
N GLU A 100 -2.39 -23.69 -30.45
CA GLU A 100 -3.02 -23.29 -31.72
C GLU A 100 -2.28 -22.12 -32.39
N PHE A 101 -1.68 -21.24 -31.59
CA PHE A 101 -0.96 -20.06 -32.06
C PHE A 101 0.58 -20.13 -31.88
N ASP A 102 1.09 -21.17 -31.22
CA ASP A 102 2.51 -21.36 -30.89
C ASP A 102 3.09 -20.20 -30.05
N GLU A 103 2.27 -19.64 -29.16
CA GLU A 103 2.60 -18.45 -28.35
C GLU A 103 2.64 -18.75 -26.85
N GLU A 104 3.63 -18.16 -26.15
CA GLU A 104 3.72 -18.15 -24.68
C GLU A 104 3.07 -16.89 -24.11
N ILE A 105 2.05 -17.09 -23.25
CA ILE A 105 1.33 -16.00 -22.59
C ILE A 105 1.54 -16.10 -21.07
N GLU A 106 1.98 -15.01 -20.45
CA GLU A 106 2.24 -14.90 -19.01
C GLU A 106 1.10 -14.12 -18.34
N PHE A 107 0.49 -14.70 -17.30
CA PHE A 107 -0.62 -14.14 -16.54
C PHE A 107 -0.25 -13.94 -15.07
#